data_AF-K1ST79-F1
#
_entry.id   AF-K1ST79-F1
#
_cell.length_a   1.000
_cell.length_b   1.000
_cell.length_c   1.000
_cell.angle_alpha   90.00
_cell.angle_beta   90.00
_cell.angle_gamma   90.00
#
_symmetry.space_group_name_H-M   'P 1'
#
loop_
_entity.id
_entity.type
_entity.pdbx_description
1 polymer ?
#
loop_
_entity_poly.entity_id
_entity_poly.type
_entity_poly.pdbx_seq_one_letter_code
_entity_poly.pdbx_strand_id
1 'polypeptide(L)'
;MDYCAGNNIGIVTIDNRNYPEQLKNIYNPPVLLFTAGNINCLQGKLAVSIVGPRKPFGNAIRLAENICYNLARSDIVLVSGFALGIDRIAHNNSIRHRKPTVAVLACGITIDYPNNSFGLRKNIIDNGGLILSELLPDTPCNSDYFKFRNRIISGLSKGTVVIGGYNGSGSLITANHAFEQDREVFFTIPDDTLDKKYSRVIRFLRDGAHCVYDFYDIINEFYPTYRDIIDDTYLDKEQLTSFVMHEDVRETLPAEDLPTVCEAKEPEPAKKDEKKPLPKVKAADAPRFKITGVKDKEKEIDYFRVTPENVLKKRKKTGKPATLNDTAVKERIPIIAPIAEPDNTDVSEAEPVTDTKEKQSGQIAE
;
A
#
# COMPACT_ATOMS: atom_id res chain seq x y z
N MET A 1 -1.68 28.81 23.19
CA MET A 1 -1.88 27.84 24.29
C MET A 1 -3.27 28.03 24.90
N ASP A 2 -3.61 29.23 25.37
CA ASP A 2 -4.90 29.52 26.03
C ASP A 2 -6.12 29.18 25.17
N TYR A 3 -6.08 29.51 23.87
CA TYR A 3 -7.13 29.13 22.92
C TYR A 3 -7.38 27.61 22.89
N CYS A 4 -6.31 26.81 22.87
CA CYS A 4 -6.42 25.36 22.83
C CYS A 4 -6.94 24.81 24.16
N ALA A 5 -6.48 25.33 25.29
CA ALA A 5 -6.98 24.96 26.61
C ALA A 5 -8.49 25.26 26.74
N GLY A 6 -8.94 26.44 26.30
CA GLY A 6 -10.36 26.82 26.31
C GLY A 6 -11.26 25.98 25.40
N ASN A 7 -10.70 25.33 24.38
CA ASN A 7 -11.42 24.46 23.43
C ASN A 7 -11.16 22.95 23.67
N ASN A 8 -10.54 22.58 24.79
CA ASN A 8 -10.19 21.19 25.12
C ASN A 8 -9.33 20.50 24.03
N ILE A 9 -8.38 21.26 23.46
CA ILE A 9 -7.41 20.78 22.47
C ILE A 9 -6.08 20.56 23.17
N GLY A 10 -5.61 19.31 23.16
CA GLY A 10 -4.29 18.95 23.64
C GLY A 10 -3.20 19.40 22.66
N ILE A 11 -2.04 19.77 23.19
CA ILE A 11 -0.86 20.15 22.42
C ILE A 11 0.29 19.24 22.80
N VAL A 12 0.86 18.56 21.81
CA VAL A 12 1.96 17.61 22.00
C VAL A 12 3.11 18.00 21.08
N THR A 13 4.25 18.33 21.68
CA THR A 13 5.50 18.64 20.96
C THR A 13 6.32 17.38 20.73
N ILE A 14 7.25 17.40 19.78
CA ILE A 14 8.14 16.27 19.47
C ILE A 14 9.04 15.80 20.64
N ASP A 15 9.26 16.67 21.63
CA ASP A 15 10.01 16.37 22.86
C ASP A 15 9.13 15.87 24.01
N ASN A 16 7.80 15.86 23.81
CA ASN A 16 6.87 15.36 24.81
C ASN A 16 6.98 13.83 24.90
N ARG A 17 6.95 13.30 26.13
CA ARG A 17 7.00 11.85 26.40
C ARG A 17 5.88 11.07 25.71
N ASN A 18 4.72 11.69 25.50
CA ASN A 18 3.56 11.05 24.87
C ASN A 18 3.58 11.17 23.34
N TYR A 19 4.61 11.81 22.76
CA TYR A 19 4.74 11.88 21.31
C TYR A 19 4.99 10.47 20.72
N PRO A 20 4.25 10.03 19.70
CA PRO A 20 4.41 8.68 19.15
C PRO A 20 5.81 8.46 18.56
N GLU A 21 6.56 7.51 19.14
CA GLU A 21 7.95 7.24 18.74
C GLU A 21 8.07 6.85 17.25
N GLN A 22 7.11 6.11 16.72
CA GLN A 22 7.10 5.74 15.30
C GLN A 22 7.04 6.97 14.38
N LEU A 23 6.24 7.96 14.77
CA LEU A 23 6.09 9.20 14.03
C LEU A 23 7.33 10.09 14.16
N LYS A 24 8.04 10.04 15.29
CA LYS A 24 9.27 10.81 15.49
C LYS A 24 10.38 10.41 14.51
N ASN A 25 10.36 9.15 14.07
CA ASN A 25 11.39 8.54 13.24
C ASN A 25 11.13 8.66 11.72
N ILE A 26 10.06 9.34 11.28
CA ILE A 26 9.84 9.57 9.84
C ILE A 26 10.69 10.71 9.31
N TYR A 27 10.85 10.78 7.98
CA TYR A 27 11.36 11.98 7.34
C TYR A 27 10.40 13.16 7.53
N ASN A 28 10.90 14.28 8.06
CA ASN A 28 10.13 15.49 8.37
C ASN A 28 8.95 15.24 9.33
N PRO A 29 9.22 14.82 10.59
CA PRO A 29 8.18 14.55 11.58
C PRO A 29 7.51 15.86 12.03
N PRO A 30 6.20 15.86 12.33
CA PRO A 30 5.53 17.04 12.86
C PRO A 30 6.14 17.49 14.19
N VAL A 31 6.61 18.74 14.27
CA VAL A 31 7.18 19.29 15.51
C VAL A 31 6.11 19.50 16.59
N LEU A 32 4.87 19.73 16.15
CA LEU A 32 3.72 20.03 16.99
C LEU A 32 2.48 19.27 16.50
N LEU A 33 1.72 18.71 17.43
CA LEU A 33 0.47 18.01 17.18
C LEU A 33 -0.64 18.61 18.05
N PHE A 34 -1.75 18.94 17.40
CA PHE A 34 -3.02 19.25 18.06
C PHE A 34 -3.85 17.98 18.18
N THR A 35 -4.37 17.72 19.36
CA THR A 35 -5.00 16.44 19.70
C THR A 35 -6.33 16.63 20.42
N ALA A 36 -7.24 15.68 20.23
CA ALA A 36 -8.44 15.52 21.04
C ALA A 36 -8.69 14.03 21.28
N GLY A 37 -8.97 13.65 22.52
CA GLY A 37 -9.05 12.24 22.94
C GLY A 37 -7.76 11.75 23.58
N ASN A 38 -7.51 10.44 23.54
CA ASN A 38 -6.45 9.80 24.30
C ASN A 38 -5.23 9.50 23.42
N ILE A 39 -4.16 10.30 23.54
CA ILE A 39 -2.93 10.07 22.78
C ILE A 39 -2.24 8.75 23.14
N ASN A 40 -2.42 8.25 24.37
CA ASN A 40 -1.79 7.02 24.85
C ASN A 40 -2.44 5.76 24.26
N CYS A 41 -3.49 5.87 23.44
CA CYS A 41 -4.10 4.71 22.77
C CYS A 41 -3.13 3.96 21.83
N LEU A 42 -2.05 4.61 21.40
CA LEU A 42 -0.99 4.01 20.59
C LEU A 42 0.10 3.31 21.42
N GLN A 43 0.16 3.55 22.73
CA GLN A 43 1.25 3.08 23.57
C GLN A 43 1.10 1.57 23.82
N GLY A 44 2.13 0.80 23.48
CA GLY A 44 2.14 -0.65 23.67
C GLY A 44 1.14 -1.41 22.77
N LYS A 45 0.64 -0.77 21.71
CA LYS A 45 -0.29 -1.36 20.76
C LYS A 45 0.34 -1.47 19.37
N LEU A 46 -0.12 -2.44 18.59
CA LEU A 46 0.13 -2.50 17.17
C LEU A 46 -0.83 -1.54 16.46
N ALA A 47 -0.29 -0.65 15.63
CA ALA A 47 -1.07 0.30 14.85
C ALA A 47 -0.89 0.02 13.35
N VAL A 48 -2.00 -0.04 12.62
CA VAL A 48 -2.03 -0.29 11.18
C VAL A 48 -2.84 0.80 10.49
N SER A 49 -2.27 1.38 9.45
CA SER A 49 -2.92 2.39 8.64
C SER A 49 -3.89 1.74 7.66
N ILE A 50 -5.13 2.23 7.59
CA ILE A 50 -6.11 1.79 6.60
C ILE A 50 -6.44 2.99 5.71
N VAL A 51 -6.21 2.86 4.41
CA VAL A 51 -6.47 3.92 3.44
C VAL A 51 -7.12 3.37 2.17
N GLY A 52 -7.86 4.23 1.48
CA GLY A 52 -8.47 3.87 0.20
C GLY A 52 -9.24 5.02 -0.43
N PRO A 53 -10.06 4.75 -1.46
CA PRO A 53 -10.82 5.78 -2.13
C PRO A 53 -11.96 6.32 -1.26
N ARG A 54 -12.31 7.59 -1.48
CA ARG A 54 -13.44 8.27 -0.81
C ARG A 54 -14.81 7.76 -1.24
N LYS A 55 -14.87 7.15 -2.43
CA LYS A 55 -16.05 6.50 -3.01
C LYS A 55 -15.64 5.09 -3.43
N PRO A 56 -15.49 4.16 -2.48
CA PRO A 56 -15.21 2.77 -2.81
C PRO A 56 -16.38 2.18 -3.61
N PHE A 57 -16.08 1.22 -4.48
CA PHE A 57 -17.06 0.56 -5.33
C PHE A 57 -16.75 -0.94 -5.42
N GLY A 58 -17.72 -1.72 -5.90
CA GLY A 58 -17.56 -3.16 -6.09
C GLY A 58 -17.21 -3.89 -4.80
N ASN A 59 -16.27 -4.82 -4.88
CA ASN A 59 -15.89 -5.67 -3.75
C ASN A 59 -15.08 -4.93 -2.67
N ALA A 60 -14.57 -3.72 -2.95
CA ALA A 60 -13.72 -2.98 -2.02
C ALA A 60 -14.41 -2.63 -0.68
N ILE A 61 -15.73 -2.38 -0.69
CA ILE A 61 -16.50 -2.11 0.54
C ILE A 61 -16.55 -3.35 1.41
N ARG A 62 -16.91 -4.50 0.82
CA ARG A 62 -17.00 -5.78 1.53
C ARG A 62 -15.65 -6.19 2.10
N LEU A 63 -14.59 -6.03 1.31
CA LEU A 63 -13.23 -6.33 1.74
C LEU A 63 -12.78 -5.40 2.86
N ALA A 64 -13.11 -4.11 2.78
CA ALA A 64 -12.81 -3.16 3.85
C ALA A 64 -13.54 -3.45 5.15
N GLU A 65 -14.83 -3.79 5.09
CA GLU A 65 -15.58 -4.22 6.27
C GLU A 65 -14.94 -5.46 6.88
N ASN A 66 -14.64 -6.48 6.09
CA ASN A 66 -14.02 -7.72 6.57
C ASN A 66 -12.63 -7.46 7.21
N ILE A 67 -11.76 -6.72 6.54
CA ILE A 67 -10.42 -6.42 7.05
C ILE A 67 -10.51 -5.57 8.32
N CYS A 68 -11.23 -4.46 8.28
CA CYS A 68 -11.27 -3.53 9.41
C CYS A 68 -11.96 -4.14 10.64
N TYR A 69 -13.03 -4.93 10.43
CA TYR A 69 -13.71 -5.65 11.50
C TYR A 69 -12.74 -6.57 12.24
N ASN A 70 -12.05 -7.44 11.50
CA ASN A 70 -11.17 -8.43 12.09
C ASN A 70 -9.89 -7.82 12.67
N LEU A 71 -9.27 -6.83 12.03
CA LEU A 71 -8.10 -6.16 12.62
C LEU A 71 -8.45 -5.42 13.92
N ALA A 72 -9.57 -4.69 13.95
CA ALA A 72 -10.02 -4.02 15.17
C ALA A 72 -10.32 -5.04 16.28
N ARG A 73 -11.01 -6.14 15.94
CA ARG A 73 -11.30 -7.22 16.88
C ARG A 73 -10.02 -7.85 17.47
N SER A 74 -8.90 -7.83 16.74
CA SER A 74 -7.57 -8.33 17.17
C SER A 74 -6.82 -7.34 18.05
N ASP A 75 -7.49 -6.29 18.54
CA ASP A 75 -6.89 -5.24 19.36
C ASP A 75 -5.82 -4.41 18.64
N ILE A 76 -5.86 -4.39 17.30
CA ILE A 76 -5.00 -3.55 16.46
C ILE A 76 -5.65 -2.17 16.33
N VAL A 77 -4.86 -1.13 16.61
CA VAL A 77 -5.31 0.26 16.48
C VAL A 77 -5.31 0.66 15.02
N LEU A 78 -6.51 0.94 14.49
CA LEU A 78 -6.64 1.39 13.11
C LEU A 78 -6.35 2.89 13.04
N VAL A 79 -5.38 3.27 12.20
CA VAL A 79 -5.03 4.67 11.90
C VAL A 79 -5.58 5.02 10.53
N SER A 80 -6.30 6.13 10.40
CA SER A 80 -6.81 6.56 9.10
C SER A 80 -6.98 8.07 9.02
N GLY A 81 -7.40 8.53 7.84
CA GLY A 81 -7.43 9.93 7.47
C GLY A 81 -8.72 10.68 7.76
N PHE A 82 -9.71 10.05 8.40
CA PHE A 82 -11.01 10.66 8.64
C PHE A 82 -11.75 11.14 7.38
N ALA A 83 -11.37 10.66 6.19
CA ALA A 83 -12.08 10.97 4.96
C ALA A 83 -13.38 10.16 4.85
N LEU A 84 -14.14 10.41 3.79
CA LEU A 84 -15.24 9.54 3.39
C LEU A 84 -14.71 8.18 2.88
N GLY A 85 -15.60 7.21 2.71
CA GLY A 85 -15.26 5.91 2.12
C GLY A 85 -14.49 5.01 3.08
N ILE A 86 -13.36 4.46 2.62
CA ILE A 86 -12.58 3.45 3.36
C ILE A 86 -12.15 3.94 4.75
N ASP A 87 -11.71 5.19 4.87
CA ASP A 87 -11.31 5.77 6.16
C ASP A 87 -12.44 5.70 7.20
N ARG A 88 -13.68 5.93 6.77
CA ARG A 88 -14.85 5.88 7.66
C ARG A 88 -15.22 4.45 8.05
N ILE A 89 -15.04 3.49 7.15
CA ILE A 89 -15.22 2.05 7.43
C ILE A 89 -14.24 1.61 8.53
N ALA A 90 -12.97 2.04 8.45
CA ALA A 90 -11.96 1.71 9.46
C ALA A 90 -12.34 2.23 10.85
N HIS A 91 -12.70 3.52 10.95
CA HIS A 91 -13.09 4.11 12.23
C HIS A 91 -14.36 3.47 12.80
N ASN A 92 -15.39 3.25 11.97
CA ASN A 92 -16.66 2.66 12.40
C ASN A 92 -16.48 1.23 12.92
N ASN A 93 -15.64 0.41 12.28
CA ASN A 93 -15.37 -0.95 12.75
C ASN A 93 -14.62 -0.97 14.08
N SER A 94 -13.66 -0.06 14.28
CA SER A 94 -12.99 0.09 15.57
C SER A 94 -14.00 0.43 16.68
N ILE A 95 -14.89 1.39 16.41
CA ILE A 95 -15.98 1.79 17.33
C ILE A 95 -16.92 0.61 17.62
N ARG A 96 -17.29 -0.18 16.61
CA ARG A 96 -18.17 -1.35 16.76
C ARG A 96 -17.60 -2.38 17.74
N HIS A 97 -16.27 -2.53 17.77
CA HIS A 97 -15.58 -3.41 18.70
C HIS A 97 -15.19 -2.74 20.03
N ARG A 98 -15.56 -1.47 20.23
CA ARG A 98 -15.15 -0.65 21.39
C ARG A 98 -13.63 -0.59 21.54
N LYS A 99 -12.94 -0.47 20.41
CA LYS A 99 -11.49 -0.37 20.32
C LYS A 99 -11.09 1.03 19.86
N PRO A 100 -9.93 1.54 20.33
CA PRO A 100 -9.47 2.86 19.94
C PRO A 100 -9.08 2.90 18.45
N THR A 101 -9.25 4.06 17.84
CA THR A 101 -8.81 4.37 16.47
C THR A 101 -8.24 5.78 16.43
N VAL A 102 -7.32 6.03 15.49
CA VAL A 102 -6.65 7.32 15.33
C VAL A 102 -7.04 7.95 14.00
N ALA A 103 -7.66 9.13 14.07
CA ALA A 103 -8.05 9.94 12.92
C ALA A 103 -7.06 11.09 12.73
N VAL A 104 -6.40 11.14 11.57
CA VAL A 104 -5.46 12.19 11.21
C VAL A 104 -6.10 13.16 10.23
N LEU A 105 -6.31 14.40 10.65
CA LEU A 105 -7.05 15.42 9.90
C LEU A 105 -6.17 16.16 8.89
N ALA A 106 -6.76 16.51 7.73
CA ALA A 106 -6.15 17.38 6.73
C ALA A 106 -6.59 18.86 6.87
N CYS A 107 -7.06 19.21 8.06
CA CYS A 107 -7.48 20.54 8.47
C CYS A 107 -7.20 20.73 9.96
N GLY A 108 -7.40 21.95 10.45
CA GLY A 108 -7.40 22.23 11.87
C GLY A 108 -8.48 21.45 12.63
N ILE A 109 -8.22 21.15 13.89
CA ILE A 109 -9.07 20.28 14.71
C ILE A 109 -10.48 20.85 14.99
N THR A 110 -10.68 22.17 14.87
CA THR A 110 -11.99 22.82 15.07
C THR A 110 -12.84 22.81 13.80
N ILE A 111 -12.25 22.52 12.64
CA ILE A 111 -12.95 22.52 11.36
C ILE A 111 -13.79 21.25 11.20
N ASP A 112 -15.10 21.42 10.93
CA ASP A 112 -15.99 20.32 10.58
C ASP A 112 -15.73 19.85 9.15
N TYR A 113 -14.87 18.86 9.03
CA TYR A 113 -14.62 18.20 7.77
C TYR A 113 -14.41 16.70 7.96
N PRO A 114 -15.01 15.85 7.11
CA PRO A 114 -16.10 16.19 6.16
C PRO A 114 -17.33 16.80 6.87
N ASN A 115 -18.24 17.47 6.17
CA ASN A 115 -19.40 18.10 6.83
C ASN A 115 -20.21 17.07 7.65
N ASN A 116 -20.73 17.50 8.80
CA ASN A 116 -21.48 16.68 9.76
C ASN A 116 -20.65 15.52 10.35
N SER A 117 -19.36 15.76 10.60
CA SER A 117 -18.44 14.74 11.11
C SER A 117 -18.26 14.73 12.63
N PHE A 118 -18.74 15.76 13.33
CA PHE A 118 -18.60 15.89 14.79
C PHE A 118 -19.11 14.66 15.55
N GLY A 119 -20.22 14.05 15.11
CA GLY A 119 -20.74 12.83 15.73
C GLY A 119 -19.74 11.67 15.66
N LEU A 120 -19.06 11.50 14.52
CA LEU A 120 -18.03 10.47 14.39
C LEU A 120 -16.79 10.81 15.22
N ARG A 121 -16.35 12.09 15.25
CA ARG A 121 -15.22 12.51 16.09
C ARG A 121 -15.48 12.22 17.56
N LYS A 122 -16.67 12.57 18.03
CA LYS A 122 -17.11 12.27 19.39
C LYS A 122 -17.07 10.77 19.67
N ASN A 123 -17.63 9.95 18.79
CA ASN A 123 -17.59 8.49 18.96
C ASN A 123 -16.15 7.94 19.00
N ILE A 124 -15.22 8.48 18.22
CA ILE A 124 -13.80 8.08 18.29
C ILE A 124 -13.22 8.41 19.67
N ILE A 125 -13.44 9.64 20.15
CA ILE A 125 -12.95 10.10 21.45
C ILE A 125 -13.56 9.29 22.60
N ASP A 126 -14.88 9.09 22.59
CA ASP A 126 -15.62 8.37 23.63
C ASP A 126 -15.20 6.88 23.72
N ASN A 127 -14.71 6.30 22.62
CA ASN A 127 -14.13 4.94 22.61
C ASN A 127 -12.63 4.91 22.94
N GLY A 128 -12.08 6.00 23.51
CA GLY A 128 -10.69 6.10 23.91
C GLY A 128 -9.71 6.27 22.73
N GLY A 129 -10.20 6.64 21.55
CA GLY A 129 -9.39 6.96 20.39
C GLY A 129 -8.83 8.37 20.40
N LEU A 130 -8.26 8.77 19.26
CA LEU A 130 -7.54 10.04 19.10
C LEU A 130 -7.91 10.72 17.78
N ILE A 131 -8.18 12.02 17.85
CA ILE A 131 -8.18 12.92 16.70
C ILE A 131 -6.88 13.72 16.74
N LEU A 132 -6.18 13.80 15.62
CA LEU A 132 -4.85 14.41 15.52
C LEU A 132 -4.75 15.31 14.27
N SER A 133 -4.12 16.48 14.42
CA SER A 133 -3.78 17.37 13.32
C SER A 133 -2.43 18.06 13.56
N GLU A 134 -1.67 18.25 12.49
CA GLU A 134 -0.46 19.09 12.50
C GLU A 134 -0.78 20.57 12.25
N LEU A 135 -1.97 20.87 11.73
CA LEU A 135 -2.38 22.21 11.36
C LEU A 135 -2.94 22.99 12.56
N LEU A 136 -2.76 24.31 12.55
CA LEU A 136 -3.35 25.18 13.57
C LEU A 136 -4.87 24.94 13.68
N PRO A 137 -5.46 25.06 14.88
CA PRO A 137 -6.83 24.63 15.15
C PRO A 137 -7.89 25.05 14.13
N ASP A 138 -7.84 26.27 13.61
CA ASP A 138 -8.85 26.84 12.71
C ASP A 138 -8.43 26.84 11.23
N THR A 139 -7.38 26.07 10.88
CA THR A 139 -6.87 26.01 9.49
C THR A 139 -7.89 25.31 8.57
N PRO A 140 -8.39 25.96 7.51
CA PRO A 140 -9.37 25.36 6.62
C PRO A 140 -8.79 24.19 5.81
N CYS A 141 -9.67 23.37 5.22
CA CYS A 141 -9.25 22.30 4.32
C CYS A 141 -8.60 22.86 3.04
N ASN A 142 -7.48 22.27 2.64
CA ASN A 142 -6.84 22.49 1.35
C ASN A 142 -6.46 21.14 0.74
N SER A 143 -6.54 21.01 -0.58
CA SER A 143 -6.17 19.78 -1.31
C SER A 143 -4.73 19.33 -1.02
N ASP A 144 -3.79 20.26 -0.81
CA ASP A 144 -2.40 19.93 -0.52
C ASP A 144 -2.20 19.41 0.91
N TYR A 145 -2.99 19.88 1.87
CA TYR A 145 -2.95 19.38 3.25
C TYR A 145 -3.30 17.89 3.34
N PHE A 146 -4.13 17.36 2.44
CA PHE A 146 -4.38 15.92 2.37
C PHE A 146 -3.11 15.14 2.02
N LYS A 147 -2.29 15.66 1.10
CA LYS A 147 -1.04 15.02 0.69
C LYS A 147 -0.02 15.07 1.82
N PHE A 148 0.16 16.24 2.44
CA PHE A 148 1.12 16.41 3.54
C PHE A 148 0.77 15.55 4.75
N ARG A 149 -0.51 15.46 5.10
CA ARG A 149 -0.96 14.65 6.23
C ARG A 149 -0.73 13.15 6.03
N ASN A 150 -0.71 12.64 4.80
CA ASN A 150 -0.59 11.20 4.55
C ASN A 150 0.71 10.58 5.11
N ARG A 151 1.79 11.35 5.22
CA ARG A 151 3.02 10.89 5.87
C ARG A 151 2.85 10.60 7.36
N ILE A 152 1.91 11.29 8.03
CA ILE A 152 1.62 11.11 9.46
C ILE A 152 0.84 9.82 9.67
N ILE A 153 -0.11 9.50 8.78
CA ILE A 153 -0.90 8.26 8.85
C ILE A 153 0.03 7.05 8.84
N SER A 154 0.81 6.92 7.76
CA SER A 154 1.82 5.87 7.62
C SER A 154 2.86 5.91 8.74
N GLY A 155 3.29 7.11 9.15
CA GLY A 155 4.28 7.29 10.20
C GLY A 155 3.87 6.80 11.57
N LEU A 156 2.58 6.87 11.89
CA LEU A 156 1.99 6.37 13.14
C LEU A 156 1.82 4.84 13.17
N SER A 157 2.04 4.16 12.05
CA SER A 157 1.71 2.74 11.88
C SER A 157 2.93 1.89 11.54
N LYS A 158 2.83 0.59 11.83
CA LYS A 158 3.83 -0.42 11.42
C LYS A 158 3.64 -0.92 10.00
N GLY A 159 2.41 -0.87 9.51
CA GLY A 159 2.10 -1.09 8.11
C GLY A 159 0.93 -0.27 7.61
N THR A 160 0.79 -0.18 6.29
CA THR A 160 -0.29 0.53 5.60
C THR A 160 -1.02 -0.40 4.64
N VAL A 161 -2.32 -0.55 4.86
CA VAL A 161 -3.23 -1.33 4.05
C VAL A 161 -4.00 -0.42 3.11
N VAL A 162 -3.82 -0.62 1.81
CA VAL A 162 -4.51 0.09 0.75
C VAL A 162 -5.61 -0.80 0.18
N ILE A 163 -6.87 -0.40 0.43
CA ILE A 163 -8.05 -1.14 -0.01
C ILE A 163 -8.70 -0.42 -1.19
N GLY A 164 -8.85 -1.13 -2.30
CA GLY A 164 -9.48 -0.58 -3.52
C GLY A 164 -8.72 0.59 -4.14
N GLY A 165 -7.38 0.59 -4.02
CA GLY A 165 -6.52 1.60 -4.62
C GLY A 165 -6.62 1.62 -6.16
N TYR A 166 -6.44 2.80 -6.75
CA TYR A 166 -6.34 2.98 -8.21
C TYR A 166 -5.50 4.22 -8.53
N ASN A 167 -5.06 4.35 -9.77
CA ASN A 167 -4.25 5.47 -10.26
C ASN A 167 -4.97 6.81 -10.03
N GLY A 168 -4.32 7.72 -9.29
CA GLY A 168 -4.90 9.02 -8.94
C GLY A 168 -5.66 9.02 -7.60
N SER A 169 -5.86 7.86 -6.96
CA SER A 169 -6.30 7.82 -5.56
C SER A 169 -5.21 8.33 -4.64
N GLY A 170 -5.56 9.19 -3.69
CA GLY A 170 -4.62 9.73 -2.70
C GLY A 170 -4.02 8.66 -1.78
N SER A 171 -4.63 7.48 -1.69
CA SER A 171 -4.13 6.33 -0.93
C SER A 171 -2.76 5.84 -1.41
N LEU A 172 -2.45 5.95 -2.71
CA LEU A 172 -1.15 5.58 -3.26
C LEU A 172 -0.02 6.51 -2.78
N ILE A 173 -0.34 7.75 -2.41
CA ILE A 173 0.62 8.67 -1.80
C ILE A 173 1.00 8.16 -0.40
N THR A 174 0.01 7.71 0.38
CA THR A 174 0.26 7.10 1.70
C THR A 174 1.11 5.84 1.57
N ALA A 175 0.84 5.00 0.57
CA ALA A 175 1.64 3.80 0.32
C ALA A 175 3.10 4.11 -0.02
N ASN A 176 3.34 5.15 -0.83
CA ASN A 176 4.70 5.62 -1.10
C ASN A 176 5.40 6.08 0.19
N HIS A 177 4.72 6.88 1.03
CA HIS A 177 5.30 7.29 2.31
C HIS A 177 5.59 6.10 3.22
N ALA A 178 4.72 5.10 3.25
CA ALA A 178 4.96 3.88 4.02
C ALA A 178 6.25 3.16 3.57
N PHE A 179 6.47 3.00 2.26
CA PHE A 179 7.74 2.46 1.74
C PHE A 179 8.95 3.34 2.08
N GLU A 180 8.83 4.67 1.96
CA GLU A 180 9.91 5.61 2.31
C GLU A 180 10.25 5.59 3.80
N GLN A 181 9.31 5.17 4.65
CA GLN A 181 9.42 5.10 6.10
C GLN A 181 9.74 3.69 6.61
N ASP A 182 10.12 2.78 5.70
CA ASP A 182 10.39 1.36 5.97
C ASP A 182 9.24 0.71 6.77
N ARG A 183 8.00 0.90 6.28
CA ARG A 183 6.78 0.26 6.79
C ARG A 183 6.30 -0.80 5.83
N GLU A 184 5.64 -1.83 6.38
CA GLU A 184 4.98 -2.83 5.57
C GLU A 184 3.86 -2.21 4.75
N VAL A 185 3.72 -2.61 3.49
CA VAL A 185 2.69 -2.10 2.59
C VAL A 185 1.88 -3.25 2.06
N PHE A 186 0.56 -3.14 2.20
CA PHE A 186 -0.40 -4.17 1.83
C PHE A 186 -1.36 -3.59 0.80
N PHE A 187 -1.62 -4.34 -0.27
CA PHE A 187 -2.56 -3.95 -1.31
C PHE A 187 -3.58 -5.06 -1.55
N THR A 188 -4.85 -4.67 -1.53
CA THR A 188 -5.91 -5.53 -2.04
C THR A 188 -5.78 -5.68 -3.55
N ILE A 189 -5.97 -6.88 -4.06
CA ILE A 189 -5.81 -7.15 -5.48
C ILE A 189 -6.95 -6.50 -6.28
N PRO A 190 -6.63 -5.78 -7.37
CA PRO A 190 -7.65 -5.23 -8.26
C PRO A 190 -8.53 -6.32 -8.89
N ASP A 191 -9.83 -6.03 -9.02
CA ASP A 191 -10.80 -6.94 -9.65
C ASP A 191 -10.44 -7.22 -11.13
N ASP A 192 -9.91 -6.23 -11.85
CA ASP A 192 -9.44 -6.35 -13.23
C ASP A 192 -7.97 -5.91 -13.33
N THR A 193 -7.07 -6.86 -13.55
CA THR A 193 -5.62 -6.60 -13.65
C THR A 193 -5.20 -6.05 -15.02
N LEU A 194 -6.07 -6.11 -16.04
CA LEU A 194 -5.81 -5.56 -17.37
C LEU A 194 -6.19 -4.08 -17.48
N ASP A 195 -7.07 -3.60 -16.59
CA ASP A 195 -7.45 -2.20 -16.55
C ASP A 195 -6.25 -1.31 -16.14
N LYS A 196 -5.86 -0.42 -17.06
CA LYS A 196 -4.74 0.51 -16.89
C LYS A 196 -4.87 1.39 -15.65
N LYS A 197 -6.08 1.61 -15.13
CA LYS A 197 -6.29 2.38 -13.90
C LYS A 197 -5.63 1.74 -12.67
N TYR A 198 -5.26 0.45 -12.71
CA TYR A 198 -4.58 -0.21 -11.61
C TYR A 198 -3.07 -0.39 -11.84
N SER A 199 -2.51 0.13 -12.93
CA SER A 199 -1.10 -0.07 -13.26
C SER A 199 -0.12 0.36 -12.16
N ARG A 200 -0.41 1.43 -11.40
CA ARG A 200 0.43 1.80 -10.24
C ARG A 200 0.24 0.87 -9.06
N VAL A 201 -0.96 0.35 -8.82
CA VAL A 201 -1.18 -0.67 -7.79
C VAL A 201 -0.38 -1.93 -8.10
N ILE A 202 -0.41 -2.38 -9.35
CA ILE A 202 0.40 -3.52 -9.82
C ILE A 202 1.90 -3.23 -9.66
N ARG A 203 2.33 -1.97 -9.86
CA ARG A 203 3.71 -1.56 -9.60
C ARG A 203 4.08 -1.72 -8.12
N PHE A 204 3.25 -1.26 -7.17
CA PHE A 204 3.48 -1.48 -5.74
C PHE A 204 3.63 -2.96 -5.38
N LEU A 205 2.74 -3.81 -5.91
CA LEU A 205 2.80 -5.27 -5.71
C LEU A 205 4.11 -5.86 -6.26
N ARG A 206 4.55 -5.42 -7.45
CA ARG A 206 5.84 -5.84 -8.02
C ARG A 206 7.05 -5.32 -7.25
N ASP A 207 6.90 -4.19 -6.57
CA ASP A 207 7.96 -3.54 -5.80
C ASP A 207 8.04 -4.09 -4.36
N GLY A 208 7.26 -5.12 -4.03
CA GLY A 208 7.35 -5.85 -2.77
C GLY A 208 6.21 -5.59 -1.79
N ALA A 209 5.15 -4.87 -2.19
CA ALA A 209 3.96 -4.79 -1.36
C ALA A 209 3.26 -6.16 -1.28
N HIS A 210 2.76 -6.49 -0.09
CA HIS A 210 2.05 -7.73 0.17
C HIS A 210 0.68 -7.74 -0.52
N CYS A 211 0.36 -8.85 -1.16
CA CYS A 211 -0.97 -9.11 -1.69
C CYS A 211 -1.94 -9.42 -0.55
N VAL A 212 -3.09 -8.75 -0.52
CA VAL A 212 -4.14 -9.02 0.47
C VAL A 212 -5.39 -9.55 -0.23
N TYR A 213 -5.74 -10.77 0.16
CA TYR A 213 -6.99 -11.44 -0.14
C TYR A 213 -7.91 -11.43 1.09
N ASP A 214 -7.34 -11.59 2.29
CA ASP A 214 -8.05 -11.59 3.56
C ASP A 214 -7.24 -10.93 4.68
N PHE A 215 -7.87 -10.69 5.83
CA PHE A 215 -7.22 -10.06 6.98
C PHE A 215 -6.08 -10.90 7.57
N TYR A 216 -6.06 -12.23 7.36
CA TYR A 216 -4.95 -13.10 7.76
C TYR A 216 -3.64 -12.73 7.08
N ASP A 217 -3.66 -12.29 5.81
CA ASP A 217 -2.44 -11.85 5.11
C ASP A 217 -1.75 -10.69 5.85
N ILE A 218 -2.54 -9.85 6.53
CA ILE A 218 -2.04 -8.71 7.30
C ILE A 218 -1.61 -9.15 8.69
N ILE A 219 -2.42 -9.97 9.38
CA ILE A 219 -2.10 -10.44 10.72
C ILE A 219 -0.82 -11.28 10.71
N ASN A 220 -0.67 -12.19 9.74
CA ASN A 220 0.47 -13.12 9.67
C ASN A 220 1.82 -12.41 9.54
N GLU A 221 1.87 -11.26 8.87
CA GLU A 221 3.10 -10.45 8.79
C GLU A 221 3.53 -9.92 10.17
N PHE A 222 2.56 -9.54 11.01
CA PHE A 222 2.85 -8.95 12.33
C PHE A 222 2.86 -9.97 13.47
N TYR A 223 2.18 -11.10 13.32
CA TYR A 223 1.97 -12.08 14.38
C TYR A 223 3.26 -12.59 15.05
N PRO A 224 4.36 -12.89 14.32
CA PRO A 224 5.60 -13.36 14.94
C PRO A 224 6.22 -12.35 15.92
N THR A 225 6.08 -11.06 15.62
CA THR A 225 6.69 -9.97 16.39
C THR A 225 5.75 -9.43 17.47
N TYR A 226 4.44 -9.45 17.22
CA TYR A 226 3.41 -8.80 18.04
C TYR A 226 2.46 -9.80 18.72
N ARG A 227 2.88 -11.06 18.87
CA ARG A 227 2.07 -12.15 19.45
C ARG A 227 1.45 -11.80 20.81
N ASP A 228 2.20 -11.13 21.68
CA ASP A 228 1.74 -10.79 23.03
C ASP A 228 0.75 -9.60 23.05
N ILE A 229 0.61 -8.90 21.91
CA ILE A 229 -0.20 -7.68 21.78
C ILE A 229 -1.48 -7.95 20.98
N ILE A 230 -1.41 -8.83 20.00
CA ILE A 230 -2.54 -9.19 19.13
C ILE A 230 -3.49 -10.13 19.89
N ASP A 231 -4.77 -9.76 19.96
CA ASP A 231 -5.82 -10.65 20.47
C ASP A 231 -6.12 -11.73 19.42
N ASP A 232 -5.69 -12.95 19.71
CA ASP A 232 -5.82 -14.12 18.85
C ASP A 232 -6.90 -15.11 19.30
N THR A 233 -7.72 -14.74 20.28
CA THR A 233 -8.71 -15.63 20.93
C THR A 233 -9.73 -16.25 19.97
N TYR A 234 -9.96 -15.60 18.83
CA TYR A 234 -10.91 -16.02 17.81
C TYR A 234 -10.26 -16.34 16.45
N LEU A 235 -8.94 -16.24 16.37
CA LEU A 235 -8.21 -16.52 15.14
C LEU A 235 -8.06 -18.03 14.98
N ASP A 236 -8.17 -18.48 13.74
CA ASP A 236 -7.87 -19.85 13.36
C ASP A 236 -6.35 -20.06 13.38
N LYS A 237 -5.88 -20.86 14.34
CA LYS A 237 -4.45 -21.11 14.55
C LYS A 237 -3.81 -21.88 13.40
N GLU A 238 -4.57 -22.63 12.61
CA GLU A 238 -4.06 -23.31 11.41
C GLU A 238 -3.71 -22.28 10.31
N GLN A 239 -4.49 -21.20 10.21
CA GLN A 239 -4.24 -20.12 9.26
C GLN A 239 -3.11 -19.18 9.72
N LEU A 240 -2.86 -19.08 11.03
CA LEU A 240 -1.73 -18.34 11.59
C LEU A 240 -0.38 -19.05 11.40
N THR A 241 -0.39 -20.38 11.37
CA THR A 241 0.84 -21.20 11.35
C THR A 241 1.29 -21.56 9.93
N SER A 242 0.36 -21.70 8.99
CA SER A 242 0.64 -22.14 7.62
C SER A 242 1.53 -21.19 6.81
N PHE A 243 1.58 -19.89 7.13
CA PHE A 243 2.43 -18.92 6.43
C PHE A 243 3.73 -18.58 7.15
N VAL A 244 3.78 -18.78 8.47
CA VAL A 244 4.89 -18.31 9.32
C VAL A 244 5.91 -19.40 9.61
N MET A 245 5.51 -20.68 9.54
CA MET A 245 6.39 -21.79 9.89
C MET A 245 6.80 -22.59 8.64
N HIS A 246 7.66 -22.01 7.81
CA HIS A 246 8.81 -22.81 7.39
C HIS A 246 9.75 -22.89 8.61
N GLU A 247 9.30 -23.58 9.66
CA GLU A 247 10.26 -24.19 10.56
C GLU A 247 11.16 -25.02 9.66
N ASP A 248 12.48 -24.87 9.83
CA ASP A 248 13.46 -25.82 9.35
C ASP A 248 13.10 -27.17 9.97
N VAL A 249 12.10 -27.85 9.42
CA VAL A 249 11.93 -29.28 9.55
C VAL A 249 13.12 -29.81 8.79
N ARG A 250 14.24 -29.94 9.52
CA ARG A 250 15.23 -30.95 9.19
C ARG A 250 14.43 -32.24 9.18
N GLU A 251 14.03 -32.67 7.99
CA GLU A 251 13.56 -34.02 7.75
C GLU A 251 14.59 -34.91 8.45
N THR A 252 14.19 -35.47 9.58
CA THR A 252 14.94 -36.57 10.16
C THR A 252 14.75 -37.67 9.15
N LEU A 253 15.83 -37.98 8.42
CA LEU A 253 15.85 -39.11 7.50
C LEU A 253 15.27 -40.31 8.26
N PRO A 254 14.32 -41.05 7.67
CA PRO A 254 13.83 -42.27 8.29
C PRO A 254 15.03 -43.15 8.64
N ALA A 255 15.02 -43.73 9.83
CA ALA A 255 16.06 -44.67 10.23
C ALA A 255 16.19 -45.75 9.15
N GLU A 256 17.32 -45.73 8.44
CA GLU A 256 17.64 -46.79 7.50
C GLU A 256 17.85 -48.07 8.31
N ASP A 257 16.96 -49.04 8.13
CA ASP A 257 17.20 -50.41 8.58
C ASP A 257 18.49 -50.90 7.92
N LEU A 258 19.53 -51.10 8.74
CA LEU A 258 20.82 -51.63 8.31
C LEU A 258 20.62 -53.03 7.69
N PRO A 259 20.96 -53.25 6.41
CA PRO A 259 21.07 -54.61 5.90
C PRO A 259 22.35 -55.27 6.43
N THR A 260 22.18 -56.53 6.81
CA THR A 260 23.16 -57.47 7.34
C THR A 260 24.51 -57.43 6.62
N VAL A 261 25.56 -57.36 7.43
CA VAL A 261 26.98 -57.43 7.05
C VAL A 261 27.29 -58.70 6.27
N CYS A 262 27.84 -58.54 5.05
CA CYS A 262 28.70 -59.52 4.41
C CYS A 262 30.04 -58.84 4.10
N GLU A 263 31.11 -59.29 4.75
CA GLU A 263 32.47 -58.82 4.52
C GLU A 263 33.00 -59.28 3.15
N ALA A 264 33.51 -58.35 2.33
CA ALA A 264 34.73 -58.57 1.53
C ALA A 264 35.24 -57.27 0.86
N LYS A 265 36.47 -56.91 1.27
CA LYS A 265 37.58 -56.19 0.59
C LYS A 265 37.44 -54.72 0.17
N GLU A 266 38.29 -53.90 0.80
CA GLU A 266 38.70 -52.56 0.38
C GLU A 266 39.44 -52.54 -0.97
N PRO A 267 39.33 -51.42 -1.72
CA PRO A 267 40.47 -50.49 -1.76
C PRO A 267 40.10 -49.00 -1.64
N GLU A 268 41.05 -48.20 -1.13
CA GLU A 268 41.02 -46.73 -0.95
C GLU A 268 41.11 -45.91 -2.29
N PRO A 269 41.22 -44.55 -2.27
CA PRO A 269 40.11 -43.60 -2.12
C PRO A 269 40.03 -42.59 -3.30
N ALA A 270 38.83 -42.12 -3.65
CA ALA A 270 38.65 -41.02 -4.61
C ALA A 270 38.11 -39.75 -3.93
N LYS A 271 38.63 -38.61 -4.40
CA LYS A 271 38.75 -37.32 -3.71
C LYS A 271 37.42 -36.60 -3.44
N LYS A 272 37.42 -35.84 -2.34
CA LYS A 272 36.47 -34.80 -1.94
C LYS A 272 36.23 -33.78 -3.06
N ASP A 273 34.97 -33.43 -3.30
CA ASP A 273 34.58 -32.12 -3.81
C ASP A 273 33.52 -31.51 -2.87
N GLU A 274 33.97 -30.52 -2.10
CA GLU A 274 33.13 -29.68 -1.24
C GLU A 274 32.26 -28.77 -2.12
N LYS A 275 30.93 -28.97 -2.10
CA LYS A 275 29.99 -27.95 -2.58
C LYS A 275 29.87 -26.85 -1.52
N LYS A 276 30.51 -25.70 -1.78
CA LYS A 276 30.23 -24.43 -1.11
C LYS A 276 28.76 -24.02 -1.28
N PRO A 277 28.05 -23.57 -0.23
CA PRO A 277 26.75 -22.94 -0.38
C PRO A 277 26.86 -21.57 -1.07
N LEU A 278 25.94 -21.28 -1.97
CA LEU A 278 25.79 -19.96 -2.60
C LEU A 278 25.34 -18.91 -1.55
N PRO A 279 25.90 -17.69 -1.56
CA PRO A 279 25.51 -16.65 -0.60
C PRO A 279 24.10 -16.09 -0.90
N LYS A 280 23.28 -15.98 0.16
CA LYS A 280 21.98 -15.28 0.13
C LYS A 280 22.19 -13.80 -0.17
N VAL A 281 21.58 -13.30 -1.24
CA VAL A 281 21.58 -11.88 -1.61
C VAL A 281 20.53 -11.16 -0.74
N LYS A 282 20.96 -10.15 0.03
CA LYS A 282 20.08 -9.24 0.77
C LYS A 282 19.40 -8.27 -0.22
N ALA A 283 18.14 -7.92 0.03
CA ALA A 283 17.30 -7.03 -0.80
C ALA A 283 17.76 -5.55 -0.90
N ALA A 284 19.02 -5.23 -0.59
CA ALA A 284 19.52 -3.86 -0.53
C ALA A 284 20.09 -3.32 -1.86
N ASP A 285 20.20 -4.13 -2.93
CA ASP A 285 20.86 -3.73 -4.18
C ASP A 285 19.90 -3.45 -5.36
N ALA A 286 18.66 -3.01 -5.09
CA ALA A 286 17.81 -2.44 -6.12
C ALA A 286 18.22 -0.98 -6.39
N PRO A 287 18.54 -0.57 -7.64
CA PRO A 287 19.00 0.78 -7.93
C PRO A 287 17.85 1.79 -7.72
N ARG A 288 17.92 2.57 -6.63
CA ARG A 288 17.04 3.71 -6.36
C ARG A 288 17.46 4.91 -7.21
N PHE A 289 16.64 5.29 -8.20
CA PHE A 289 16.82 6.55 -8.93
C PHE A 289 16.32 7.74 -8.08
N LYS A 290 17.19 8.72 -7.81
CA LYS A 290 16.79 10.04 -7.30
C LYS A 290 16.34 10.89 -8.49
N ILE A 291 15.11 11.38 -8.47
CA ILE A 291 14.53 12.21 -9.54
C ILE A 291 14.74 13.69 -9.18
N THR A 292 15.46 14.42 -10.03
CA THR A 292 15.69 15.87 -9.88
C THR A 292 15.36 16.67 -11.16
N GLY A 293 14.36 16.27 -11.94
CA GLY A 293 13.95 17.11 -13.09
C GLY A 293 12.84 16.60 -13.99
N VAL A 294 12.21 17.55 -14.68
CA VAL A 294 11.04 17.38 -15.58
C VAL A 294 11.41 16.74 -16.94
N LYS A 295 12.70 16.63 -17.29
CA LYS A 295 13.18 16.03 -18.54
C LYS A 295 13.32 14.49 -18.51
N ASP A 296 13.01 13.83 -17.40
CA ASP A 296 13.12 12.37 -17.27
C ASP A 296 11.84 11.60 -17.65
N LYS A 297 10.75 12.29 -18.01
CA LYS A 297 9.46 11.64 -18.35
C LYS A 297 9.42 10.92 -19.69
N GLU A 298 10.35 11.20 -20.61
CA GLU A 298 10.36 10.57 -21.95
C GLU A 298 11.34 9.40 -22.08
N LYS A 299 12.27 9.24 -21.12
CA LYS A 299 13.19 8.08 -21.07
C LYS A 299 12.59 6.84 -20.37
N GLU A 300 11.41 6.96 -19.78
CA GLU A 300 10.71 5.87 -19.09
C GLU A 300 10.08 4.85 -20.07
N ILE A 301 9.88 5.21 -21.33
CA ILE A 301 9.15 4.38 -22.31
C ILE A 301 10.08 3.34 -22.99
N ASP A 302 11.39 3.60 -23.07
CA ASP A 302 12.33 2.74 -23.81
C ASP A 302 13.05 1.68 -22.96
N TYR A 303 12.90 1.71 -21.63
CA TYR A 303 13.48 0.68 -20.74
C TYR A 303 12.62 -0.59 -20.63
N PHE A 304 11.40 -0.59 -21.19
CA PHE A 304 10.40 -1.65 -20.97
C PHE A 304 10.18 -2.65 -22.12
N ARG A 305 10.99 -2.61 -23.19
CA ARG A 305 11.06 -3.73 -24.16
C ARG A 305 12.23 -4.65 -23.82
N VAL A 306 12.04 -5.48 -22.78
CA VAL A 306 12.93 -6.62 -22.54
C VAL A 306 12.59 -7.71 -23.55
N THR A 307 13.14 -7.63 -24.76
CA THR A 307 13.24 -8.79 -25.65
C THR A 307 14.39 -9.69 -25.18
N PRO A 308 14.29 -11.03 -25.32
CA PRO A 308 15.32 -11.98 -24.90
C PRO A 308 16.73 -11.67 -25.42
N GLU A 309 16.82 -10.98 -26.57
CA GLU A 309 18.07 -10.57 -27.22
C GLU A 309 18.91 -9.58 -26.40
N ASN A 310 18.29 -8.71 -25.60
CA ASN A 310 19.00 -7.70 -24.81
C ASN A 310 19.63 -8.30 -23.53
N VAL A 311 19.09 -9.42 -23.04
CA VAL A 311 19.65 -10.18 -21.92
C VAL A 311 20.89 -10.99 -22.35
N LEU A 312 20.89 -11.55 -23.57
CA LEU A 312 22.06 -12.27 -24.10
C LEU A 312 23.24 -11.34 -24.44
N LYS A 313 22.99 -10.10 -24.89
CA LYS A 313 24.06 -9.13 -25.19
C LYS A 313 24.79 -8.64 -23.93
N LYS A 314 24.15 -8.62 -22.77
CA LYS A 314 24.79 -8.21 -21.49
C LYS A 314 25.63 -9.31 -20.86
N ARG A 315 25.32 -10.59 -21.07
CA ARG A 315 26.17 -11.73 -20.61
C ARG A 315 27.47 -11.90 -21.42
N LYS A 316 27.52 -11.40 -22.66
CA LYS A 316 28.76 -11.41 -23.46
C LYS A 316 29.70 -10.23 -23.20
N LYS A 317 29.27 -9.19 -22.49
CA LYS A 317 30.08 -7.96 -22.25
C LYS A 317 30.91 -7.97 -20.95
N THR A 318 30.74 -8.98 -20.08
CA THR A 318 31.54 -9.13 -18.84
C THR A 318 32.68 -10.15 -18.95
N GLY A 319 32.93 -10.72 -20.13
CA GLY A 319 34.13 -11.51 -20.41
C GLY A 319 34.97 -10.83 -21.48
N LYS A 320 36.02 -10.12 -21.09
CA LYS A 320 37.12 -9.81 -22.03
C LYS A 320 38.17 -10.90 -21.85
N PRO A 321 38.57 -11.57 -22.94
CA PRO A 321 39.99 -11.59 -23.26
C PRO A 321 40.25 -10.98 -24.64
N ALA A 322 41.52 -10.74 -24.88
CA ALA A 322 42.06 -9.88 -25.91
C ALA A 322 42.03 -10.47 -27.34
N THR A 323 42.12 -9.54 -28.31
CA THR A 323 42.80 -9.63 -29.64
C THR A 323 42.31 -10.62 -30.69
N LEU A 324 41.75 -10.12 -31.81
CA LEU A 324 42.37 -9.93 -33.15
C LEU A 324 41.31 -9.67 -34.24
N ASN A 325 41.76 -9.07 -35.34
CA ASN A 325 41.08 -8.60 -36.57
C ASN A 325 40.12 -9.67 -37.18
N ASP A 326 39.20 -9.43 -38.12
CA ASP A 326 39.26 -8.58 -39.31
C ASP A 326 37.91 -8.64 -40.08
N THR A 327 37.71 -7.70 -41.02
CA THR A 327 36.86 -7.76 -42.23
C THR A 327 35.32 -7.83 -42.18
N ALA A 328 34.76 -6.76 -42.77
CA ALA A 328 33.48 -6.54 -43.45
C ALA A 328 32.70 -7.75 -44.03
N VAL A 329 31.35 -7.64 -44.08
CA VAL A 329 30.53 -7.76 -45.32
C VAL A 329 29.07 -7.26 -45.10
N LYS A 330 28.61 -6.60 -46.16
CA LYS A 330 27.37 -5.96 -46.59
C LYS A 330 25.98 -6.57 -46.27
N GLU A 331 25.03 -5.63 -46.18
CA GLU A 331 23.68 -5.55 -46.80
C GLU A 331 22.66 -6.70 -46.64
N ARG A 332 21.45 -6.38 -46.18
CA ARG A 332 20.25 -6.19 -47.03
C ARG A 332 18.98 -5.95 -46.21
N ILE A 333 18.31 -4.85 -46.51
CA ILE A 333 16.92 -4.53 -46.16
C ILE A 333 16.03 -5.08 -47.30
N PRO A 334 14.79 -5.53 -47.03
CA PRO A 334 13.72 -5.36 -48.00
C PRO A 334 12.64 -4.42 -47.46
N ILE A 335 12.46 -3.35 -48.23
CA ILE A 335 11.31 -2.44 -48.25
C ILE A 335 10.18 -3.17 -48.96
N ILE A 336 8.96 -3.18 -48.39
CA ILE A 336 7.71 -3.27 -49.16
C ILE A 336 6.74 -2.21 -48.62
N ALA A 337 6.21 -1.44 -49.57
CA ALA A 337 5.39 -0.24 -49.43
C ALA A 337 3.88 -0.55 -49.34
N PRO A 338 3.01 0.44 -49.04
CA PRO A 338 1.62 0.25 -48.63
C PRO A 338 0.63 0.27 -49.82
N ILE A 339 -0.57 -0.29 -49.61
CA ILE A 339 -1.73 -0.22 -50.54
C ILE A 339 -2.95 0.03 -49.62
N ALA A 340 -3.45 1.27 -49.48
CA ALA A 340 -4.38 2.03 -50.34
C ALA A 340 -5.86 1.79 -49.99
N GLU A 341 -6.51 2.84 -49.44
CA GLU A 341 -7.97 3.07 -49.49
C GLU A 341 -8.36 3.60 -50.87
N PRO A 342 -9.58 3.31 -51.33
CA PRO A 342 -10.55 4.37 -51.64
C PRO A 342 -11.98 3.95 -51.19
N ASP A 343 -13.03 4.76 -51.10
CA ASP A 343 -13.33 6.09 -51.65
C ASP A 343 -14.50 6.72 -50.87
N ASN A 344 -14.58 8.05 -50.95
CA ASN A 344 -15.69 8.90 -50.48
C ASN A 344 -16.85 8.94 -51.48
N THR A 345 -18.09 9.09 -50.97
CA THR A 345 -19.27 9.80 -51.54
C THR A 345 -20.36 9.73 -50.46
N ASP A 346 -21.18 10.71 -50.07
CA ASP A 346 -21.55 12.08 -50.48
C ASP A 346 -22.32 12.64 -49.23
N VAL A 347 -22.15 13.88 -48.74
CA VAL A 347 -22.91 15.13 -49.07
C VAL A 347 -24.44 14.92 -48.91
N SER A 348 -25.23 15.61 -48.07
CA SER A 348 -25.48 17.06 -47.89
C SER A 348 -26.36 17.31 -46.65
N GLU A 349 -26.07 18.38 -45.88
CA GLU A 349 -26.89 19.61 -45.66
C GLU A 349 -27.94 19.58 -44.53
N ALA A 350 -28.02 20.74 -43.87
CA ALA A 350 -28.77 21.03 -42.66
C ALA A 350 -29.77 22.19 -42.88
N GLU A 351 -30.69 22.32 -41.92
CA GLU A 351 -31.61 23.44 -41.57
C GLU A 351 -33.05 23.43 -42.14
N PRO A 352 -34.05 24.11 -41.51
CA PRO A 352 -34.20 24.57 -40.11
C PRO A 352 -35.61 24.37 -39.46
N VAL A 353 -35.65 24.61 -38.14
CA VAL A 353 -36.68 25.12 -37.19
C VAL A 353 -38.14 25.36 -37.66
N THR A 354 -39.11 24.89 -36.86
CA THR A 354 -40.35 25.64 -36.52
C THR A 354 -40.86 25.35 -35.09
N ASP A 355 -41.10 26.42 -34.34
CA ASP A 355 -41.83 26.53 -33.07
C ASP A 355 -43.30 26.09 -33.18
N THR A 356 -43.85 25.49 -32.11
CA THR A 356 -45.25 25.76 -31.71
C THR A 356 -45.48 25.53 -30.21
N LYS A 357 -46.14 26.53 -29.59
CA LYS A 357 -46.53 26.67 -28.19
C LYS A 357 -47.72 25.78 -27.76
N GLU A 358 -47.92 25.78 -26.43
CA GLU A 358 -49.20 25.59 -25.69
C GLU A 358 -49.68 24.13 -25.49
N LYS A 359 -50.11 23.66 -24.30
CA LYS A 359 -50.89 24.29 -23.22
C LYS A 359 -50.67 23.60 -21.87
N GLN A 360 -50.86 24.39 -20.81
CA GLN A 360 -51.07 23.97 -19.42
C GLN A 360 -52.39 23.20 -19.25
N SER A 361 -52.42 22.23 -18.34
CA SER A 361 -53.52 22.05 -17.39
C SER A 361 -53.03 21.27 -16.17
N GLY A 362 -53.20 21.88 -14.99
CA GLY A 362 -53.11 21.17 -13.72
C GLY A 362 -54.47 20.62 -13.32
N GLN A 363 -54.48 19.60 -12.47
CA GLN A 363 -55.54 19.41 -11.47
C GLN A 363 -55.05 18.51 -10.33
N ILE A 364 -55.32 18.98 -9.12
CA ILE A 364 -55.15 18.38 -7.80
C ILE A 364 -56.51 17.83 -7.37
N ALA A 365 -56.52 16.69 -6.66
CA ALA A 365 -57.47 16.20 -5.62
C ALA A 365 -57.44 14.66 -5.65
N GLU A 366 -57.34 13.88 -4.57
CA GLU A 366 -57.64 14.05 -3.14
C GLU A 366 -56.55 13.47 -2.24
#